data_AF-A0A5M5BWW5-F1
#
_entry.id   AF-A0A5M5BWW5-F1
#
_cell.length_a   1.000
_cell.length_b   1.000
_cell.length_c   1.000
_cell.angle_alpha   90.00
_cell.angle_beta   90.00
_cell.angle_gamma   90.00
#
_symmetry.space_group_name_H-M   'P 1'
#
loop_
_entity.id
_entity.type
_entity.pdbx_description
1 polymer ?
#
loop_
_entity_poly.entity_id
_entity_poly.type
_entity_poly.pdbx_seq_one_letter_code
_entity_poly.pdbx_strand_id
1 'polypeptide(L)'
;MMTKLRKIILIPALSIVFISGFFSCGVDRWPEYAHQTALDTWMYDIMQQNYLWYQDLPSYDDVNLFLEPASFLSKVKSKNDSYSFVDSVMETPLPTYGFDYSLVR
;
A
#
# COMPACT_ATOMS: atom_id res chain seq x y z
N MET A 1 -2.11 -25.48 46.42
CA MET A 1 -0.87 -26.27 46.57
C MET A 1 -0.77 -27.25 45.40
N MET A 2 0.04 -26.95 44.38
CA MET A 2 0.21 -27.81 43.20
C MET A 2 1.03 -29.05 43.58
N THR A 3 0.47 -30.25 43.40
CA THR A 3 1.16 -31.52 43.70
C THR A 3 2.42 -31.65 42.81
N LYS A 4 3.49 -32.26 43.35
CA LYS A 4 4.76 -32.48 42.60
C LYS A 4 4.53 -33.10 41.22
N LEU A 5 3.54 -33.99 41.11
CA LEU A 5 3.13 -34.65 39.87
C LEU A 5 2.58 -33.68 38.82
N ARG A 6 1.75 -32.71 39.24
CA ARG A 6 1.22 -31.69 38.31
C ARG A 6 2.32 -30.78 37.78
N LYS A 7 3.33 -30.41 38.58
CA LYS A 7 4.47 -29.60 38.12
C LYS A 7 5.34 -30.34 37.11
N ILE A 8 5.58 -31.64 37.31
CA ILE A 8 6.38 -32.47 36.39
C ILE A 8 5.71 -32.59 35.01
N ILE A 9 4.38 -32.53 34.94
CA ILE A 9 3.63 -32.64 33.67
C ILE A 9 3.40 -31.26 33.02
N LEU A 10 3.08 -30.22 33.82
CA LEU A 10 2.76 -28.89 33.28
C LEU A 10 3.98 -28.15 32.71
N ILE A 11 5.14 -28.28 33.34
CA ILE A 11 6.36 -27.58 32.92
C ILE A 11 6.79 -28.01 31.50
N PRO A 12 6.92 -29.32 31.17
CA PRO A 12 7.27 -29.75 29.81
C PRO A 12 6.17 -29.44 28.79
N ALA A 13 4.89 -29.48 29.18
CA ALA A 13 3.80 -29.11 28.29
C ALA A 13 3.85 -27.62 27.89
N LEU A 14 4.14 -26.74 28.85
CA LEU A 14 4.29 -25.30 28.60
C LEU A 14 5.51 -24.99 27.73
N SER A 15 6.64 -25.68 27.94
CA SER A 15 7.81 -25.46 27.09
C SER A 15 7.61 -25.99 25.68
N ILE A 16 6.90 -27.11 25.47
CA ILE A 16 6.56 -27.60 24.11
C ILE A 16 5.68 -26.58 23.38
N VAL A 17 4.66 -26.01 24.04
CA VAL A 17 3.80 -24.97 23.46
C VAL A 17 4.61 -23.72 23.13
N PHE A 18 5.50 -23.29 24.04
CA PHE A 18 6.34 -22.11 23.83
C PHE A 18 7.30 -22.31 22.65
N ILE A 19 7.96 -23.47 22.55
CA ILE A 19 8.88 -23.82 21.45
C ILE A 19 8.11 -23.92 20.12
N SER A 20 6.89 -24.47 20.12
CA SER A 20 6.06 -24.55 18.91
C SER A 20 5.62 -23.18 18.36
N GLY A 21 5.58 -22.15 19.21
CA GLY A 21 5.29 -20.77 18.80
C GLY A 21 6.43 -20.09 18.04
N PHE A 22 7.68 -20.53 18.20
CA PHE A 22 8.84 -19.97 17.49
C PHE A 22 9.08 -20.58 16.11
N PHE A 23 8.36 -21.64 15.74
CA PHE A 23 8.40 -22.25 14.40
C PHE A 23 7.25 -21.77 13.50
N SER A 24 6.71 -20.57 13.76
CA SER A 24 5.87 -19.91 12.75
C SER A 24 6.76 -19.51 11.59
N CYS A 25 6.83 -20.37 10.57
CA CYS A 25 7.42 -20.05 9.28
C CYS A 25 6.63 -18.86 8.71
N GLY A 26 7.11 -17.65 8.95
CA GLY A 26 6.64 -16.46 8.26
C GLY A 26 6.83 -16.73 6.77
N VAL A 27 5.74 -17.08 6.09
CA VAL A 27 5.76 -17.26 4.64
C VAL A 27 6.17 -15.92 4.05
N ASP A 28 7.20 -15.94 3.23
CA ASP A 28 7.63 -14.79 2.47
C ASP A 28 6.46 -14.35 1.56
N ARG A 29 5.86 -13.20 1.90
CA ARG A 29 4.78 -12.56 1.11
C ARG A 29 5.27 -11.35 0.31
N TRP A 30 6.59 -11.18 0.19
CA TRP A 30 7.18 -10.13 -0.62
C TRP A 30 6.72 -10.20 -2.09
N PRO A 31 6.51 -11.37 -2.72
CA PRO A 31 6.00 -11.43 -4.09
C PRO A 31 4.61 -10.81 -4.23
N GLU A 32 3.69 -11.08 -3.30
CA GLU A 32 2.33 -10.54 -3.30
C GLU A 32 2.34 -9.05 -2.98
N TYR A 33 3.16 -8.62 -2.03
CA TYR A 33 3.37 -7.21 -1.69
C TYR A 33 3.88 -6.42 -2.91
N ALA A 34 4.96 -6.90 -3.53
CA ALA A 34 5.63 -6.20 -4.62
C ALA A 34 4.69 -6.00 -5.82
N HIS A 35 3.89 -7.01 -6.16
CA HIS A 35 2.92 -6.87 -7.25
C HIS A 35 1.82 -5.85 -6.92
N GLN A 36 1.36 -5.78 -5.66
CA GLN A 36 0.30 -4.85 -5.27
C GLN A 36 0.78 -3.40 -5.22
N THR A 37 2.03 -3.15 -4.80
CA THR A 37 2.59 -1.80 -4.62
C THR A 37 3.39 -1.30 -5.82
N ALA A 38 3.61 -2.12 -6.85
CA ALA A 38 4.48 -1.81 -7.98
C ALA A 38 4.12 -0.48 -8.67
N LEU A 39 2.82 -0.25 -8.91
CA LEU A 39 2.34 0.93 -9.62
C LEU A 39 2.57 2.22 -8.80
N ASP A 40 2.15 2.23 -7.54
CA ASP A 40 2.30 3.38 -6.65
C ASP A 40 3.79 3.67 -6.38
N THR A 41 4.61 2.61 -6.26
CA THR A 41 6.07 2.75 -6.10
C THR A 41 6.69 3.40 -7.34
N TRP A 42 6.34 2.91 -8.53
CA TRP A 42 6.81 3.50 -9.78
C TRP A 42 6.38 4.96 -9.92
N MET A 43 5.12 5.27 -9.61
CA MET A 43 4.60 6.63 -9.67
C MET A 43 5.34 7.55 -8.69
N TYR A 44 5.60 7.09 -7.47
CA TYR A 44 6.36 7.82 -6.47
C TYR A 44 7.80 8.10 -6.92
N ASP A 45 8.49 7.10 -7.48
CA ASP A 45 9.85 7.26 -8.02
C ASP A 45 9.90 8.29 -9.16
N ILE A 46 8.91 8.27 -10.06
CA ILE A 46 8.79 9.26 -11.15
C ILE A 46 8.54 10.66 -10.60
N MET A 47 7.72 10.79 -9.55
CA MET A 47 7.49 12.07 -8.89
C MET A 47 8.79 12.59 -8.25
N GLN A 48 9.55 11.75 -7.56
CA GLN A 48 10.84 12.17 -6.98
C GLN A 48 11.82 12.72 -8.02
N GLN A 49 11.77 12.20 -9.26
CA GLN A 49 12.67 12.62 -10.34
C GLN A 49 12.17 13.83 -11.13
N ASN A 50 10.86 13.92 -11.41
CA ASN A 50 10.31 14.83 -12.41
C ASN A 50 9.32 15.85 -11.84
N TYR A 51 8.90 15.70 -10.58
CA TYR A 51 7.91 16.59 -9.99
C TYR A 51 8.54 17.92 -9.58
N LEU A 52 7.86 19.03 -9.91
CA LEU A 52 8.35 20.37 -9.60
C LEU A 52 8.55 20.59 -8.10
N TRP A 53 7.61 20.10 -7.27
CA TRP A 53 7.64 20.22 -5.82
C TRP A 53 8.15 18.95 -5.14
N TYR A 54 9.14 18.28 -5.72
CA TYR A 54 9.70 17.03 -5.16
C TYR A 54 10.17 17.17 -3.71
N GLN A 55 10.57 18.37 -3.30
CA GLN A 55 11.04 18.68 -1.94
C GLN A 55 9.93 18.62 -0.89
N ASP A 56 8.68 18.81 -1.31
CA ASP A 56 7.49 18.76 -0.44
C ASP A 56 6.91 17.34 -0.33
N LEU A 57 7.50 16.35 -1.03
CA LEU A 57 7.02 14.98 -0.98
C LEU A 57 7.26 14.40 0.43
N PRO A 58 6.28 13.63 0.97
CA PRO A 58 6.44 12.91 2.23
C PRO A 58 7.58 11.88 2.15
N SER A 59 8.08 11.38 3.28
CA SER A 59 9.04 10.26 3.25
C SER A 59 8.40 8.99 2.68
N TYR A 60 9.21 8.07 2.13
CA TYR A 60 8.72 6.78 1.62
C TYR A 60 8.03 5.95 2.71
N ASP A 61 8.50 6.04 3.95
CA ASP A 61 7.91 5.30 5.08
C ASP A 61 6.54 5.85 5.51
N ASP A 62 6.21 7.08 5.11
CA ASP A 62 4.97 7.77 5.48
C ASP A 62 3.88 7.66 4.39
N VAL A 63 4.18 7.05 3.23
CA VAL A 63 3.22 6.88 2.14
C VAL A 63 2.56 5.51 2.17
N ASN A 64 1.29 5.47 1.77
CA ASN A 64 0.54 4.23 1.62
C ASN A 64 0.48 3.83 0.14
N LEU A 65 1.21 2.78 -0.23
CA LEU A 65 1.39 2.27 -1.60
C LEU A 65 0.31 1.27 -2.06
N PHE A 66 -0.79 1.15 -1.31
CA PHE A 66 -1.91 0.26 -1.64
C PHE A 66 -3.15 1.03 -2.10
N LEU A 67 -2.96 2.25 -2.58
CA LEU A 67 -4.06 3.12 -2.96
C LEU A 67 -4.30 3.04 -4.46
N GLU A 68 -5.49 3.45 -4.89
CA GLU A 68 -5.69 3.71 -6.32
C GLU A 68 -4.84 4.92 -6.71
N PRO A 69 -4.21 4.94 -7.91
CA PRO A 69 -3.27 5.99 -8.29
C PRO A 69 -3.79 7.42 -8.15
N ALA A 70 -5.07 7.68 -8.44
CA ALA A 70 -5.68 8.99 -8.22
C ALA A 70 -5.73 9.38 -6.72
N SER A 71 -6.09 8.41 -5.87
CA SER A 71 -6.11 8.60 -4.42
C SER A 71 -4.70 8.74 -3.84
N PHE A 72 -3.74 7.97 -4.36
CA PHE A 72 -2.33 8.09 -3.99
C PHE A 72 -1.79 9.48 -4.33
N LEU A 73 -1.93 9.92 -5.57
CA LEU A 73 -1.46 11.22 -6.03
C LEU A 73 -2.08 12.35 -5.20
N SER A 74 -3.37 12.27 -4.87
CA SER A 74 -4.05 13.28 -4.06
C SER A 74 -3.49 13.45 -2.65
N LYS A 75 -2.89 12.40 -2.07
CA LYS A 75 -2.29 12.41 -0.72
C LYS A 75 -0.83 12.83 -0.72
N VAL A 76 -0.11 12.50 -1.79
CA VAL A 76 1.34 12.66 -1.88
C VAL A 76 1.73 14.00 -2.51
N LYS A 77 0.91 14.54 -3.43
CA LYS A 77 1.21 15.81 -4.10
C LYS A 77 1.27 16.99 -3.14
N SER A 78 2.01 18.03 -3.53
CA SER A 78 2.10 19.26 -2.74
C SER A 78 0.74 19.96 -2.66
N LYS A 79 0.49 20.68 -1.57
CA LYS A 79 -0.74 21.47 -1.38
C LYS A 79 -0.90 22.57 -2.43
N ASN A 80 0.20 23.00 -3.04
CA ASN A 80 0.21 24.01 -4.09
C ASN A 80 -0.12 23.45 -5.47
N ASP A 81 -0.27 22.12 -5.59
CA ASP A 81 -0.47 21.46 -6.87
C ASP A 81 -1.94 21.22 -7.20
N SER A 82 -2.44 22.03 -8.13
CA SER A 82 -3.78 21.90 -8.72
C SER A 82 -3.75 21.37 -10.16
N TYR A 83 -2.58 20.98 -10.68
CA TYR A 83 -2.39 20.67 -12.09
C TYR A 83 -2.19 19.18 -12.35
N SER A 84 -1.54 18.46 -11.44
CA SER A 84 -1.33 17.03 -11.62
C SER A 84 -2.61 16.23 -11.35
N PHE A 85 -2.95 15.38 -12.33
CA PHE A 85 -4.05 14.42 -12.25
C PHE A 85 -3.63 13.10 -12.90
N VAL A 86 -4.36 12.03 -12.57
CA VAL A 86 -4.21 10.71 -13.17
C VAL A 86 -5.28 10.53 -14.23
N ASP A 87 -4.91 9.99 -15.38
CA ASP A 87 -5.82 9.66 -16.46
C ASP A 87 -5.68 8.18 -16.85
N SER A 88 -6.71 7.63 -17.48
CA SER A 88 -6.72 6.24 -17.93
C SER A 88 -5.97 6.08 -19.26
N VAL A 89 -5.28 4.95 -19.42
CA VAL A 89 -4.65 4.59 -20.69
C VAL A 89 -5.64 3.77 -21.49
N MET A 90 -6.17 4.35 -22.57
CA MET A 90 -7.13 3.69 -23.48
C MET A 90 -6.55 3.63 -24.90
N GLU A 91 -6.77 2.51 -25.59
CA GLU A 91 -6.33 2.34 -26.99
C GLU A 91 -7.11 3.26 -27.96
N THR A 92 -8.40 3.46 -27.67
CA THR A 92 -9.28 4.35 -28.43
C THR A 92 -10.05 5.25 -27.48
N PRO A 93 -10.34 6.50 -27.86
CA PRO A 93 -11.14 7.40 -27.04
C PRO A 93 -12.55 6.82 -26.86
N LEU A 94 -13.19 7.18 -25.75
CA LEU A 94 -14.57 6.77 -25.51
C LEU A 94 -15.47 7.24 -26.67
N PRO A 95 -16.41 6.42 -27.14
CA PRO A 95 -17.31 6.80 -28.22
C PRO A 95 -18.18 7.97 -27.77
N THR A 96 -18.14 9.09 -28.52
CA THR A 96 -18.93 10.29 -28.25
C THR A 96 -19.61 10.79 -29.53
N TYR A 97 -20.67 11.59 -29.36
CA TYR A 97 -21.29 12.31 -30.49
C TYR A 97 -20.49 13.56 -30.92
N GLY A 98 -19.41 13.91 -30.22
CA GLY A 98 -18.51 15.00 -30.60
C GLY A 98 -18.99 16.41 -30.26
N PHE A 99 -19.98 16.56 -29.36
CA PHE A 99 -20.40 17.87 -28.86
C PHE A 99 -20.65 17.83 -27.36
N ASP A 100 -20.27 18.90 -26.67
CA ASP A 100 -20.64 19.16 -25.29
C ASP A 100 -21.89 20.03 -25.24
N TYR A 101 -22.72 19.84 -24.22
CA TYR A 101 -23.92 20.65 -24.01
C TYR A 101 -24.09 20.99 -22.54
N SER A 102 -24.74 22.13 -22.27
CA SER A 102 -25.16 22.52 -20.92
C SER A 102 -26.68 22.43 -20.83
N LEU A 103 -27.18 21.81 -19.76
CA LEU A 103 -28.60 21.82 -19.44
C LEU A 103 -28.95 23.18 -18.82
N VAL A 104 -29.85 23.93 -19.46
CA VAL A 104 -30.40 25.18 -18.92
C VAL A 104 -31.83 24.89 -18.46
N ARG A 105 -32.17 25.33 -17.26
CA ARG A 105 -33.51 25.17 -16.66
C ARG A 105 -34.45 26.28 -17.09
#